data_AF-A0A0S8B886-F1
#
_entry.id   AF-A0A0S8B886-F1
#
_cell.length_a   1.000
_cell.length_b   1.000
_cell.length_c   1.000
_cell.angle_alpha   90.00
_cell.angle_beta   90.00
_cell.angle_gamma   90.00
#
_symmetry.space_group_name_H-M   'P 1'
#
loop_
_entity.id
_entity.type
_entity.pdbx_description
1 polymer ?
#
loop_
_entity_poly.entity_id
_entity_poly.type
_entity_poly.pdbx_seq_one_letter_code
_entity_poly.pdbx_strand_id
1 'polypeptide(L)'
;MQRLDAAGVPFFIKTVDDSGPLVEAQEILRSSDVPHTLVYRRSGNQYDTPDYDLPPEEAARKHWQMHVEAFPVELDRNLVWLETINEPDKERSEWLGRFALETANLAMAEGFRWAAFGWSSGEPEATDWQTPSMQAFLRLAAANPDRLAVALHEYSFLNDNIADAYPFKVGRFLQLFDVVDSLGIARPTVLITEWGWEYQSVPDTSTALQDIDWAAAMYAPYPEVKGAAIWYLGNGFGGIASEAQSLIEPVTEYSLGTYFAIPISTNRASINPEQYRP
;
A
#
# COMPACT_ATOMS: atom_id res chain seq x y z
N MET A 1 13.15 -3.91 -12.49
CA MET A 1 13.27 -2.46 -12.21
C MET A 1 13.90 -1.69 -13.37
N GLN A 2 15.19 -1.81 -13.67
CA GLN A 2 15.86 -1.05 -14.75
C GLN A 2 15.18 -1.15 -16.13
N ARG A 3 14.70 -2.35 -16.50
CA ARG A 3 13.95 -2.55 -17.75
C ARG A 3 12.66 -1.72 -17.81
N LEU A 4 11.94 -1.63 -16.70
CA LEU A 4 10.68 -0.88 -16.58
C LEU A 4 10.96 0.62 -16.66
N ASP A 5 11.95 1.08 -15.90
CA ASP A 5 12.40 2.47 -15.92
C ASP A 5 12.81 2.94 -17.33
N ALA A 6 13.65 2.16 -18.02
CA ALA A 6 14.07 2.45 -19.39
C ALA A 6 12.90 2.49 -20.40
N ALA A 7 11.79 1.83 -20.09
CA ALA A 7 10.56 1.85 -20.88
C ALA A 7 9.56 2.94 -20.46
N GLY A 8 9.88 3.74 -19.43
CA GLY A 8 8.97 4.75 -18.88
C GLY A 8 7.86 4.17 -17.99
N VAL A 9 7.96 2.91 -17.56
CA VAL A 9 6.95 2.22 -16.76
C VAL A 9 7.31 2.31 -15.28
N PRO A 10 6.44 2.91 -14.42
CA PRO A 10 6.72 2.98 -13.00
C PRO A 10 6.64 1.59 -12.35
N PHE A 11 7.61 1.26 -11.49
CA PHE A 11 7.51 0.11 -10.60
C PHE A 11 7.10 0.53 -9.19
N PHE A 12 6.45 -0.40 -8.49
CA PHE A 12 6.17 -0.35 -7.07
C PHE A 12 6.95 -1.46 -6.38
N ILE A 13 7.72 -1.13 -5.35
CA ILE A 13 8.49 -2.10 -4.58
C ILE A 13 8.30 -1.84 -3.08
N LYS A 14 8.01 -2.91 -2.34
CA LYS A 14 8.04 -2.93 -0.87
C LYS A 14 9.11 -3.89 -0.41
N THR A 15 9.86 -3.51 0.62
CA THR A 15 10.69 -4.45 1.37
C THR A 15 10.36 -4.40 2.85
N VAL A 16 10.60 -5.53 3.51
CA VAL A 16 10.42 -5.70 4.95
C VAL A 16 11.76 -6.15 5.53
N ASP A 17 12.30 -5.39 6.48
CA ASP A 17 13.59 -5.59 7.16
C ASP A 17 14.86 -5.54 6.30
N ASP A 18 14.79 -5.81 5.01
CA ASP A 18 15.91 -5.73 4.05
C ASP A 18 15.83 -4.44 3.22
N SER A 19 16.74 -3.50 3.48
CA SER A 19 16.86 -2.24 2.73
C SER A 19 17.57 -2.40 1.38
N GLY A 20 18.28 -3.50 1.14
CA GLY A 20 19.17 -3.67 -0.02
C GLY A 20 18.50 -3.35 -1.37
N PRO A 21 17.35 -3.97 -1.70
CA PRO A 21 16.66 -3.68 -2.95
C PRO A 21 16.20 -2.21 -3.09
N LEU A 22 15.91 -1.53 -1.97
CA LEU A 22 15.49 -0.12 -1.98
C LEU A 22 16.67 0.83 -2.19
N VAL A 23 17.89 0.45 -1.79
CA VAL A 23 19.10 1.20 -2.12
C VAL A 23 19.30 1.24 -3.63
N GLU A 24 19.12 0.11 -4.33
CA GLU A 24 19.20 0.09 -5.80
C GLU A 24 18.06 0.88 -6.45
N ALA A 25 16.83 0.69 -5.95
CA ALA A 25 15.65 1.35 -6.48
C ALA A 25 15.69 2.89 -6.35
N GLN A 26 16.24 3.42 -5.24
CA GLN A 26 16.29 4.87 -5.04
C GLN A 26 17.31 5.54 -5.98
N GLU A 27 18.38 4.85 -6.38
CA GLU A 27 19.31 5.40 -7.38
C GLU A 27 18.67 5.48 -8.77
N ILE A 28 17.82 4.50 -9.13
CA ILE A 28 17.00 4.59 -10.34
C ILE A 28 16.09 5.81 -10.25
N LEU A 29 15.35 5.96 -9.14
CA LEU A 29 14.46 7.09 -8.93
C LEU A 29 15.17 8.45 -9.00
N ARG A 30 16.40 8.57 -8.48
CA ARG A 30 17.19 9.82 -8.58
C ARG A 30 17.66 10.16 -10.00
N SER A 31 17.78 9.17 -10.87
CA SER A 31 18.32 9.32 -12.22
C SER A 31 17.24 9.31 -13.31
N SER A 32 15.97 9.19 -12.92
CA SER A 32 14.82 9.06 -13.82
C SER A 32 13.69 10.00 -13.45
N ASP A 33 12.92 10.43 -14.44
CA ASP A 33 11.67 11.18 -14.26
C ASP A 33 10.44 10.24 -14.11
N VAL A 34 10.64 8.93 -14.17
CA VAL A 34 9.55 7.94 -14.02
C VAL A 34 9.12 7.87 -12.55
N PRO A 35 7.82 7.97 -12.23
CA PRO A 35 7.33 8.11 -10.86
C PRO A 35 7.27 6.76 -10.11
N HIS A 36 8.43 6.20 -9.78
CA HIS A 36 8.56 4.97 -9.00
C HIS A 36 8.12 5.14 -7.55
N THR A 37 7.63 4.06 -6.93
CA THR A 37 7.21 4.05 -5.53
C THR A 37 7.95 2.98 -4.74
N LEU A 38 8.60 3.40 -3.66
CA LEU A 38 9.43 2.57 -2.80
C LEU A 38 8.86 2.59 -1.39
N VAL A 39 8.64 1.43 -0.78
CA VAL A 39 8.08 1.30 0.57
C VAL A 39 9.02 0.45 1.43
N TYR A 40 9.40 0.96 2.60
CA TYR A 40 10.13 0.22 3.61
C TYR A 40 9.23 -0.01 4.83
N ARG A 41 9.32 -1.21 5.40
CA ARG A 41 8.74 -1.53 6.70
C ARG A 41 9.75 -2.27 7.57
N ARG A 42 9.79 -1.92 8.85
CA ARG A 42 10.43 -2.74 9.89
C ARG A 42 9.39 -3.69 10.48
N SER A 43 9.73 -4.98 10.63
CA SER A 43 8.83 -5.97 11.23
C SER A 43 9.27 -6.46 12.60
N GLY A 44 8.35 -7.14 13.28
CA GLY A 44 8.56 -7.76 14.59
C GLY A 44 7.57 -7.23 15.63
N ASN A 45 7.33 -8.00 16.69
CA ASN A 45 6.24 -7.75 17.65
C ASN A 45 6.15 -6.31 18.18
N GLN A 46 7.27 -5.63 18.39
CA GLN A 46 7.29 -4.25 18.89
C GLN A 46 7.07 -3.18 17.80
N TYR A 47 7.22 -3.54 16.53
CA TYR A 47 7.09 -2.67 15.36
C TYR A 47 5.75 -2.84 14.64
N ASP A 48 5.21 -4.06 14.59
CA ASP A 48 4.02 -4.39 13.79
C ASP A 48 2.76 -3.70 14.29
N THR A 49 2.60 -3.53 15.61
CA THR A 49 1.44 -2.83 16.19
C THR A 49 1.89 -1.86 17.29
N PRO A 50 1.15 -0.75 17.49
CA PRO A 50 1.46 0.18 18.55
C PRO A 50 0.98 -0.36 19.91
N ASP A 51 1.45 0.28 20.97
CA ASP A 51 1.07 -0.03 22.35
C ASP A 51 -0.35 0.51 22.65
N TYR A 52 -1.36 -0.34 22.50
CA TYR A 52 -2.77 0.04 22.69
C TYR A 52 -3.16 0.35 24.15
N ASP A 53 -2.30 0.05 25.12
CA ASP A 53 -2.53 0.40 26.53
C ASP A 53 -2.19 1.88 26.83
N LEU A 54 -1.57 2.58 25.88
CA LEU A 54 -1.26 4.01 25.98
C LEU A 54 -2.35 4.89 25.34
N PRO A 55 -2.44 6.18 25.73
CA PRO A 55 -3.14 7.18 24.95
C PRO A 55 -2.60 7.23 23.50
N PRO A 56 -3.46 7.40 22.48
CA PRO A 56 -3.07 7.22 21.08
C PRO A 56 -1.94 8.15 20.63
N GLU A 57 -1.91 9.40 21.10
CA GLU A 57 -0.84 10.34 20.75
C GLU A 57 0.49 10.00 21.45
N GLU A 58 0.44 9.40 22.64
CA GLU A 58 1.63 8.92 23.33
C GLU A 58 2.19 7.67 22.66
N ALA A 59 1.31 6.72 22.30
CA ALA A 59 1.66 5.56 21.49
C ALA A 59 2.28 5.99 20.15
N ALA A 60 1.69 6.97 19.46
CA ALA A 60 2.20 7.51 18.20
C ALA A 60 3.63 8.03 18.33
N ARG A 61 3.90 8.90 19.31
CA ARG A 61 5.26 9.43 19.54
C ARG A 61 6.29 8.34 19.84
N LYS A 62 5.93 7.39 20.72
CA LYS A 62 6.81 6.27 21.11
C LYS A 62 7.09 5.34 19.91
N HIS A 63 6.04 4.98 19.17
CA HIS A 63 6.13 4.10 18.01
C HIS A 63 6.89 4.74 16.86
N TRP A 64 6.59 6.01 16.57
CA TRP A 64 7.28 6.79 15.56
C TRP A 64 8.78 6.91 15.84
N GLN A 65 9.15 7.26 17.07
CA GLN A 65 10.56 7.36 17.46
C GLN A 65 11.30 6.03 17.23
N MET A 66 10.68 4.90 17.59
CA MET A 66 11.25 3.58 17.39
C MET A 66 11.52 3.28 15.90
N HIS A 67 10.57 3.64 15.03
CA HIS A 67 10.72 3.45 13.59
C HIS A 67 11.75 4.39 12.97
N VAL A 68 11.85 5.63 13.42
CA VAL A 68 12.89 6.58 12.99
C VAL A 68 14.28 6.08 13.39
N GLU A 69 14.45 5.59 14.63
CA GLU A 69 15.71 5.02 15.12
C GLU A 69 16.09 3.74 14.37
N ALA A 70 15.12 2.96 13.94
CA ALA A 70 15.32 1.74 13.14
C ALA A 70 15.39 1.98 11.63
N PHE A 71 15.13 3.21 11.15
CA PHE A 71 15.10 3.51 9.73
C PHE A 71 16.51 3.35 9.13
N PRO A 72 16.67 2.58 8.03
CA PRO A 72 17.99 2.34 7.46
C PRO A 72 18.65 3.65 7.00
N VAL A 73 19.89 3.89 7.46
CA VAL A 73 20.61 5.16 7.26
C VAL A 73 20.97 5.43 5.80
N GLU A 74 21.03 4.37 4.99
CA GLU A 74 21.31 4.42 3.55
C GLU A 74 20.08 4.79 2.70
N LEU A 75 18.88 4.74 3.28
CA LEU A 75 17.65 5.10 2.58
C LEU A 75 17.35 6.61 2.74
N ASP A 76 16.89 7.22 1.65
CA ASP A 76 16.44 8.60 1.68
C ASP A 76 14.96 8.69 2.07
N ARG A 77 14.71 9.24 3.27
CA ARG A 77 13.37 9.45 3.81
C ARG A 77 12.44 10.32 2.96
N ASN A 78 12.99 11.12 2.03
CA ASN A 78 12.16 11.89 1.09
C ASN A 78 11.73 11.07 -0.14
N LEU A 79 12.37 9.93 -0.39
CA LEU A 79 12.11 9.09 -1.56
C LEU A 79 11.32 7.84 -1.18
N VAL A 80 11.67 7.23 -0.04
CA VAL A 80 11.09 5.97 0.46
C VAL A 80 9.94 6.25 1.42
N TRP A 81 8.79 5.65 1.17
CA TRP A 81 7.65 5.63 2.09
C TRP A 81 7.95 4.70 3.26
N LEU A 82 7.79 5.21 4.48
CA LEU A 82 7.87 4.42 5.70
C LEU A 82 6.47 3.95 6.11
N GLU A 83 6.28 2.63 6.16
CA GLU A 83 5.09 1.99 6.73
C GLU A 83 5.43 1.51 8.16
N THR A 84 4.66 1.93 9.16
CA THR A 84 5.04 1.74 10.58
C THR A 84 4.15 0.77 11.36
N ILE A 85 3.04 0.32 10.78
CA ILE A 85 2.10 -0.61 11.42
C ILE A 85 1.60 -1.61 10.38
N ASN A 86 1.25 -2.81 10.85
CA ASN A 86 0.85 -3.96 10.05
C ASN A 86 -0.37 -4.61 10.69
N GLU A 87 -1.47 -4.67 9.95
CA GLU A 87 -2.71 -5.33 10.34
C GLU A 87 -3.18 -4.98 11.77
N PRO A 88 -3.41 -3.68 12.06
CA PRO A 88 -3.77 -3.20 13.38
C PRO A 88 -5.19 -3.66 13.79
N ASP A 89 -5.52 -3.51 15.07
CA ASP A 89 -6.82 -3.91 15.62
C ASP A 89 -7.95 -3.04 15.07
N LYS A 90 -8.78 -3.61 14.19
CA LYS A 90 -9.92 -2.93 13.57
C LYS A 90 -10.94 -2.36 14.57
N GLU A 91 -11.06 -2.95 15.75
CA GLU A 91 -12.02 -2.49 16.77
C GLU A 91 -11.59 -1.17 17.43
N ARG A 92 -10.41 -0.66 17.05
CA ARG A 92 -9.79 0.56 17.60
C ARG A 92 -9.76 1.71 16.60
N SER A 93 -10.65 1.74 15.60
CA SER A 93 -10.61 2.72 14.51
C SER A 93 -10.48 4.19 14.96
N GLU A 94 -11.28 4.69 15.90
CA GLU A 94 -11.12 6.08 16.41
C GLU A 94 -9.77 6.30 17.13
N TRP A 95 -9.28 5.31 17.90
CA TRP A 95 -7.97 5.38 18.55
C TRP A 95 -6.86 5.43 17.50
N LEU A 96 -6.95 4.57 16.48
CA LEU A 96 -6.01 4.53 15.36
C LEU A 96 -6.03 5.82 14.56
N GLY A 97 -7.16 6.52 14.50
CA GLY A 97 -7.28 7.81 13.80
C GLY A 97 -6.49 8.89 14.50
N ARG A 98 -6.56 8.93 15.84
CA ARG A 98 -5.77 9.84 16.67
C ARG A 98 -4.29 9.51 16.59
N PHE A 99 -3.95 8.23 16.65
CA PHE A 99 -2.58 7.74 16.47
C PHE A 99 -2.02 8.16 15.11
N ALA A 100 -2.76 7.92 14.03
CA ALA A 100 -2.32 8.23 12.68
C ALA A 100 -2.19 9.73 12.43
N LEU A 101 -3.08 10.54 12.98
CA LEU A 101 -3.00 12.00 12.87
C LEU A 101 -1.73 12.55 13.55
N GLU A 102 -1.41 12.06 14.75
CA GLU A 102 -0.16 12.44 15.44
C GLU A 102 1.08 11.97 14.68
N THR A 103 1.12 10.70 14.25
CA THR A 103 2.24 10.15 13.47
C THR A 103 2.45 10.89 12.15
N ALA A 104 1.37 11.26 11.45
CA ALA A 104 1.46 12.04 10.21
C ALA A 104 2.12 13.42 10.44
N ASN A 105 1.78 14.10 11.53
CA ASN A 105 2.39 15.38 11.88
C ASN A 105 3.89 15.25 12.17
N LEU A 106 4.28 14.21 12.92
CA LEU A 106 5.69 13.91 13.20
C LEU A 106 6.46 13.58 11.91
N ALA A 107 5.92 12.69 11.08
CA ALA A 107 6.54 12.31 9.81
C ALA A 107 6.76 13.51 8.88
N MET A 108 5.77 14.39 8.74
CA MET A 108 5.91 15.60 7.94
C MET A 108 6.95 16.56 8.52
N ALA A 109 6.93 16.79 9.84
CA ALA A 109 7.89 17.66 10.54
C ALA A 109 9.33 17.17 10.37
N GLU A 110 9.55 15.86 10.29
CA GLU A 110 10.86 15.23 10.15
C GLU A 110 11.28 14.94 8.70
N GLY A 111 10.47 15.29 7.71
CA GLY A 111 10.84 15.13 6.31
C GLY A 111 10.55 13.73 5.72
N PHE A 112 9.79 12.88 6.40
CA PHE A 112 9.44 11.55 5.89
C PHE A 112 8.26 11.57 4.92
N ARG A 113 8.24 10.59 4.02
CA ARG A 113 7.01 10.05 3.42
C ARG A 113 6.49 8.92 4.31
N TRP A 114 5.21 8.93 4.66
CA TRP A 114 4.63 7.97 5.59
C TRP A 114 3.32 7.37 5.08
N ALA A 115 3.18 6.06 5.24
CA ALA A 115 1.98 5.31 4.88
C ALA A 115 1.32 4.73 6.13
N ALA A 116 0.05 5.05 6.32
CA ALA A 116 -0.71 4.69 7.51
C ALA A 116 -1.39 3.32 7.39
N PHE A 117 -1.55 2.67 8.53
CA PHE A 117 -2.41 1.51 8.80
C PHE A 117 -1.94 0.13 8.35
N GLY A 118 -1.64 -0.08 7.06
CA GLY A 118 -1.31 -1.43 6.58
C GLY A 118 -2.43 -2.42 6.89
N TRP A 119 -3.68 -2.02 6.63
CA TRP A 119 -4.84 -2.76 7.09
C TRP A 119 -5.01 -4.13 6.39
N SER A 120 -5.34 -5.18 7.16
CA SER A 120 -5.58 -6.52 6.61
C SER A 120 -6.83 -6.55 5.72
N SER A 121 -6.94 -7.56 4.86
CA SER A 121 -8.05 -7.70 3.91
C SER A 121 -9.39 -7.90 4.61
N GLY A 122 -10.40 -7.15 4.17
CA GLY A 122 -11.67 -7.01 4.88
C GLY A 122 -11.66 -5.98 6.02
N GLU A 123 -10.56 -5.27 6.29
CA GLU A 123 -10.45 -4.31 7.40
C GLU A 123 -9.81 -2.98 6.99
N PRO A 124 -10.30 -1.82 7.42
CA PRO A 124 -11.40 -1.66 8.33
C PRO A 124 -12.72 -1.57 7.54
N GLU A 125 -13.85 -1.58 8.22
CA GLU A 125 -15.14 -1.41 7.57
C GLU A 125 -15.37 0.04 7.13
N ALA A 126 -16.37 0.29 6.28
CA ALA A 126 -16.71 1.64 5.81
C ALA A 126 -16.96 2.63 6.98
N THR A 127 -17.53 2.14 8.08
CA THR A 127 -17.87 2.94 9.26
C THR A 127 -16.65 3.36 10.06
N ASP A 128 -15.57 2.59 10.01
CA ASP A 128 -14.33 2.90 10.73
C ASP A 128 -13.63 4.14 10.17
N TRP A 129 -13.70 4.32 8.85
CA TRP A 129 -13.24 5.53 8.16
C TRP A 129 -14.04 6.79 8.53
N GLN A 130 -15.26 6.62 9.04
CA GLN A 130 -16.17 7.73 9.33
C GLN A 130 -15.98 8.31 10.74
N THR A 131 -15.11 7.73 11.56
CA THR A 131 -14.79 8.28 12.88
C THR A 131 -14.15 9.67 12.77
N PRO A 132 -14.38 10.59 13.72
CA PRO A 132 -13.87 11.97 13.62
C PRO A 132 -12.37 12.05 13.36
N SER A 133 -11.58 11.22 14.03
CA SER A 133 -10.13 11.25 13.89
C SER A 133 -9.63 10.61 12.60
N MET A 134 -10.33 9.58 12.08
CA MET A 134 -10.05 9.09 10.73
C MET A 134 -10.29 10.15 9.67
N GLN A 135 -11.43 10.83 9.73
CA GLN A 135 -11.71 11.90 8.77
C GLN A 135 -10.68 13.05 8.87
N ALA A 136 -10.19 13.35 10.07
CA ALA A 136 -9.13 14.34 10.25
C ALA A 136 -7.83 13.91 9.57
N PHE A 137 -7.40 12.66 9.78
CA PHE A 137 -6.24 12.09 9.08
C PHE A 137 -6.44 12.06 7.56
N LEU A 138 -7.59 11.60 7.06
CA LEU A 138 -7.89 11.53 5.63
C LEU A 138 -7.84 12.91 4.96
N ARG A 139 -8.34 13.97 5.62
CA ARG A 139 -8.19 15.35 5.13
C ARG A 139 -6.73 15.77 5.06
N LEU A 140 -5.93 15.41 6.06
CA LEU A 140 -4.50 15.73 6.09
C LEU A 140 -3.73 14.99 4.97
N ALA A 141 -4.01 13.71 4.78
CA ALA A 141 -3.41 12.89 3.74
C ALA A 141 -3.78 13.39 2.34
N ALA A 142 -5.05 13.70 2.12
CA ALA A 142 -5.55 14.27 0.88
C ALA A 142 -4.91 15.63 0.54
N ALA A 143 -4.58 16.44 1.56
CA ALA A 143 -3.88 17.71 1.37
C ALA A 143 -2.37 17.57 1.12
N ASN A 144 -1.79 16.39 1.39
CA ASN A 144 -0.35 16.14 1.28
C ASN A 144 -0.08 14.80 0.55
N PRO A 145 -0.56 14.61 -0.69
CA PRO A 145 -0.55 13.32 -1.37
C PRO A 145 0.86 12.78 -1.68
N ASP A 146 1.87 13.66 -1.73
CA ASP A 146 3.28 13.27 -1.96
C ASP A 146 4.04 12.93 -0.67
N ARG A 147 3.38 13.03 0.49
CA ARG A 147 3.98 12.85 1.82
C ARG A 147 3.23 11.86 2.70
N LEU A 148 1.92 11.73 2.51
CA LEU A 148 1.05 10.91 3.33
C LEU A 148 0.20 10.00 2.43
N ALA A 149 0.08 8.74 2.85
CA ALA A 149 -0.70 7.74 2.14
C ALA A 149 -1.45 6.82 3.10
N VAL A 150 -2.44 6.10 2.57
CA VAL A 150 -3.08 4.95 3.22
C VAL A 150 -2.47 3.68 2.65
N ALA A 151 -1.97 2.79 3.51
CA ALA A 151 -1.54 1.45 3.14
C ALA A 151 -2.67 0.44 3.36
N LEU A 152 -2.87 -0.44 2.38
CA LEU A 152 -3.87 -1.51 2.41
C LEU A 152 -3.23 -2.85 2.01
N HIS A 153 -3.66 -3.93 2.65
CA HIS A 153 -3.39 -5.29 2.24
C HIS A 153 -4.63 -5.91 1.59
N GLU A 154 -4.44 -6.54 0.45
CA GLU A 154 -5.51 -7.08 -0.40
C GLU A 154 -5.23 -8.53 -0.84
N TYR A 155 -5.79 -9.46 -0.08
CA TYR A 155 -5.70 -10.90 -0.23
C TYR A 155 -7.10 -11.48 -0.41
N SER A 156 -7.27 -12.36 -1.38
CA SER A 156 -8.53 -13.13 -1.52
C SER A 156 -8.69 -14.18 -0.42
N PHE A 157 -7.59 -14.62 0.17
CA PHE A 157 -7.44 -15.82 1.00
C PHE A 157 -7.76 -17.14 0.28
N LEU A 158 -7.84 -17.13 -1.06
CA LEU A 158 -8.11 -18.31 -1.90
C LEU A 158 -7.20 -18.32 -3.14
N ASN A 159 -6.51 -19.43 -3.35
CA ASN A 159 -5.59 -19.59 -4.49
C ASN A 159 -6.29 -19.68 -5.85
N ASP A 160 -7.55 -20.10 -5.88
CA ASP A 160 -8.33 -20.34 -7.10
C ASP A 160 -9.38 -19.25 -7.39
N ASN A 161 -9.44 -18.20 -6.56
CA ASN A 161 -10.39 -17.11 -6.74
C ASN A 161 -9.83 -15.79 -6.16
N ILE A 162 -9.08 -15.03 -6.96
CA ILE A 162 -8.54 -13.72 -6.53
C ILE A 162 -9.62 -12.70 -6.17
N ALA A 163 -10.83 -12.88 -6.69
CA ALA A 163 -11.94 -11.95 -6.50
C ALA A 163 -12.91 -12.39 -5.40
N ASP A 164 -12.51 -13.34 -4.55
CA ASP A 164 -13.32 -13.75 -3.42
C ASP A 164 -13.69 -12.55 -2.54
N ALA A 165 -14.99 -12.42 -2.27
CA ALA A 165 -15.57 -11.28 -1.55
C ALA A 165 -15.20 -9.90 -2.12
N TYR A 166 -14.87 -9.77 -3.41
CA TYR A 166 -14.73 -8.47 -4.08
C TYR A 166 -15.98 -7.59 -3.88
N PRO A 167 -15.85 -6.27 -3.59
CA PRO A 167 -14.61 -5.50 -3.45
C PRO A 167 -14.05 -5.43 -2.01
N PHE A 168 -14.57 -6.25 -1.09
CA PHE A 168 -14.27 -6.15 0.34
C PHE A 168 -12.89 -6.68 0.73
N LYS A 169 -12.35 -7.65 -0.03
CA LYS A 169 -11.00 -8.21 0.18
C LYS A 169 -9.94 -7.69 -0.80
N VAL A 170 -10.31 -7.53 -2.06
CA VAL A 170 -9.49 -6.92 -3.12
C VAL A 170 -10.32 -5.81 -3.78
N GLY A 171 -9.74 -4.65 -4.07
CA GLY A 171 -10.46 -3.45 -4.52
C GLY A 171 -10.96 -2.54 -3.41
N ARG A 172 -10.38 -2.65 -2.21
CA ARG A 172 -10.89 -2.05 -0.97
C ARG A 172 -10.73 -0.54 -0.94
N PHE A 173 -9.76 -0.04 -1.69
CA PHE A 173 -9.59 1.40 -1.95
C PHE A 173 -10.86 2.05 -2.53
N LEU A 174 -11.73 1.30 -3.23
CA LEU A 174 -13.00 1.82 -3.75
C LEU A 174 -13.94 2.28 -2.63
N GLN A 175 -14.00 1.52 -1.53
CA GLN A 175 -14.81 1.89 -0.36
C GLN A 175 -14.22 3.09 0.37
N LEU A 176 -12.88 3.15 0.50
CA LEU A 176 -12.22 4.36 1.02
C LEU A 176 -12.56 5.59 0.16
N PHE A 177 -12.53 5.43 -1.17
CA PHE A 177 -12.86 6.50 -2.12
C PHE A 177 -14.32 6.92 -2.03
N ASP A 178 -15.26 5.98 -1.86
CA ASP A 178 -16.67 6.29 -1.60
C ASP A 178 -16.85 7.15 -0.34
N VAL A 179 -16.17 6.77 0.76
CA VAL A 179 -16.22 7.54 2.01
C VAL A 179 -15.69 8.96 1.81
N VAL A 180 -14.49 9.14 1.24
CA VAL A 180 -13.92 10.49 1.05
C VAL A 180 -14.71 11.31 0.04
N ASP A 181 -15.24 10.70 -1.03
CA ASP A 181 -16.11 11.36 -2.00
C ASP A 181 -17.40 11.87 -1.33
N SER A 182 -18.03 11.05 -0.48
CA SER A 182 -19.25 11.44 0.28
C SER A 182 -19.02 12.59 1.26
N LEU A 183 -17.79 12.72 1.77
CA LEU A 183 -17.37 13.76 2.70
C LEU A 183 -16.81 15.02 2.01
N GLY A 184 -16.73 15.04 0.67
CA GLY A 184 -16.12 16.13 -0.10
C GLY A 184 -14.61 16.25 0.11
N ILE A 185 -13.94 15.19 0.55
CA ILE A 185 -12.48 15.12 0.71
C ILE A 185 -11.88 14.68 -0.64
N ALA A 186 -10.69 15.17 -0.99
CA ALA A 186 -9.96 14.64 -2.14
C ALA A 186 -9.47 13.21 -1.84
N ARG A 187 -9.35 12.36 -2.86
CA ARG A 187 -8.90 10.99 -2.66
C ARG A 187 -7.42 11.01 -2.22
N PRO A 188 -7.06 10.36 -1.09
CA PRO A 188 -5.67 10.31 -0.64
C PRO A 188 -4.86 9.34 -1.50
N THR A 189 -3.54 9.47 -1.47
CA THR A 189 -2.63 8.44 -2.02
C THR A 189 -2.86 7.09 -1.32
N VAL A 190 -2.94 6.03 -2.10
CA VAL A 190 -3.10 4.64 -1.64
C VAL A 190 -1.94 3.79 -2.12
N LEU A 191 -1.37 3.01 -1.20
CA LEU A 191 -0.33 2.02 -1.47
C LEU A 191 -0.91 0.64 -1.14
N ILE A 192 -1.03 -0.25 -2.12
CA ILE A 192 -1.40 -1.64 -1.83
C ILE A 192 -0.11 -2.37 -1.42
N THR A 193 0.24 -2.24 -0.15
CA THR A 193 1.54 -2.67 0.37
C THR A 193 1.65 -4.18 0.45
N GLU A 194 0.54 -4.91 0.39
CA GLU A 194 0.53 -6.36 0.17
C GLU A 194 -0.68 -6.75 -0.68
N TRP A 195 -0.47 -7.64 -1.65
CA TRP A 195 -1.51 -8.14 -2.54
C TRP A 195 -1.26 -9.61 -2.86
N GLY A 196 -2.32 -10.41 -2.96
CA GLY A 196 -2.18 -11.78 -3.43
C GLY A 196 -3.39 -12.66 -3.17
N TRP A 197 -3.13 -13.95 -3.09
CA TRP A 197 -4.15 -14.99 -2.95
C TRP A 197 -4.26 -15.43 -1.50
N GLU A 198 -3.54 -16.48 -1.13
CA GLU A 198 -3.40 -16.95 0.24
C GLU A 198 -1.99 -16.72 0.79
N TYR A 199 -1.77 -17.15 2.03
CA TYR A 199 -0.56 -16.81 2.76
C TYR A 199 0.66 -17.66 2.40
N GLN A 200 0.44 -18.86 1.82
CA GLN A 200 1.48 -19.87 1.64
C GLN A 200 1.72 -20.32 0.21
N SER A 201 0.85 -19.92 -0.72
CA SER A 201 0.96 -20.31 -2.12
C SER A 201 0.51 -19.20 -3.05
N VAL A 202 1.03 -19.27 -4.26
CA VAL A 202 0.64 -18.47 -5.43
C VAL A 202 0.08 -19.47 -6.46
N PRO A 203 -0.92 -19.12 -7.28
CA PRO A 203 -1.39 -20.04 -8.30
C PRO A 203 -0.33 -20.21 -9.38
N ASP A 204 -0.57 -21.13 -10.32
CA ASP A 204 0.32 -21.29 -11.46
C ASP A 204 0.46 -19.96 -12.24
N THR A 205 1.60 -19.77 -12.90
CA THR A 205 1.92 -18.50 -13.58
C THR A 205 0.84 -18.03 -14.55
N SER A 206 0.13 -18.94 -15.24
CA SER A 206 -0.92 -18.54 -16.18
C SER A 206 -2.13 -17.97 -15.45
N THR A 207 -2.58 -18.65 -14.40
CA THR A 207 -3.67 -18.17 -13.54
C THR A 207 -3.28 -16.87 -12.85
N ALA A 208 -2.07 -16.81 -12.27
CA ALA A 208 -1.55 -15.61 -11.61
C ALA A 208 -1.54 -14.39 -12.54
N LEU A 209 -1.14 -14.54 -13.80
CA LEU A 209 -1.14 -13.44 -14.76
C LEU A 209 -2.54 -12.96 -15.15
N GLN A 210 -3.55 -13.85 -15.20
CA GLN A 210 -4.94 -13.45 -15.46
C GLN A 210 -5.49 -12.62 -14.29
N ASP A 211 -5.19 -13.06 -13.07
CA ASP A 211 -5.59 -12.36 -11.85
C ASP A 211 -4.89 -11.00 -11.71
N ILE A 212 -3.60 -10.94 -12.06
CA ILE A 212 -2.83 -9.69 -12.12
C ILE A 212 -3.38 -8.76 -13.19
N ASP A 213 -3.78 -9.27 -14.36
CA ASP A 213 -4.37 -8.44 -15.41
C ASP A 213 -5.69 -7.81 -14.98
N TRP A 214 -6.55 -8.60 -14.34
CA TRP A 214 -7.79 -8.11 -13.74
C TRP A 214 -7.53 -7.04 -12.67
N ALA A 215 -6.61 -7.28 -11.74
CA ALA A 215 -6.28 -6.32 -10.69
C ALA A 215 -5.64 -5.04 -11.26
N ALA A 216 -4.76 -5.16 -12.27
CA ALA A 216 -4.15 -4.03 -12.94
C ALA A 216 -5.19 -3.17 -13.66
N ALA A 217 -6.14 -3.78 -14.36
CA ALA A 217 -7.25 -3.08 -15.00
C ALA A 217 -8.14 -2.33 -13.99
N MET A 218 -8.28 -2.86 -12.77
CA MET A 218 -8.98 -2.20 -11.68
C MET A 218 -8.18 -1.03 -11.08
N TYR A 219 -6.87 -1.16 -10.84
CA TYR A 219 -6.09 -0.11 -10.17
C TYR A 219 -5.69 1.05 -11.10
N ALA A 220 -5.34 0.74 -12.35
CA ALA A 220 -4.71 1.70 -13.25
C ALA A 220 -5.53 2.98 -13.54
N PRO A 221 -6.88 2.99 -13.54
CA PRO A 221 -7.66 4.20 -13.72
C PRO A 221 -7.56 5.24 -12.59
N TYR A 222 -6.90 4.92 -11.46
CA TYR A 222 -6.83 5.75 -10.27
C TYR A 222 -5.39 6.24 -10.02
N PRO A 223 -5.05 7.50 -10.38
CA PRO A 223 -3.73 8.08 -10.12
C PRO A 223 -3.32 8.07 -8.64
N GLU A 224 -4.30 7.99 -7.74
CA GLU A 224 -4.09 7.89 -6.31
C GLU A 224 -3.52 6.53 -5.87
N VAL A 225 -3.78 5.45 -6.61
CA VAL A 225 -3.23 4.11 -6.33
C VAL A 225 -1.86 3.99 -7.01
N LYS A 226 -0.79 3.90 -6.21
CA LYS A 226 0.59 3.94 -6.75
C LYS A 226 1.15 2.58 -7.18
N GLY A 227 0.46 1.50 -6.83
CA GLY A 227 0.82 0.14 -7.19
C GLY A 227 0.46 -0.87 -6.11
N ALA A 228 0.80 -2.12 -6.38
CA ALA A 228 0.58 -3.26 -5.51
C ALA A 228 1.82 -4.14 -5.42
N ALA A 229 2.17 -4.60 -4.22
CA ALA A 229 3.26 -5.54 -4.00
C ALA A 229 2.73 -6.97 -3.80
N ILE A 230 3.15 -7.89 -4.68
CA ILE A 230 2.80 -9.31 -4.55
C ILE A 230 3.50 -9.90 -3.31
N TRP A 231 2.72 -10.52 -2.43
CA TRP A 231 3.23 -11.35 -1.33
C TRP A 231 3.72 -12.70 -1.89
N TYR A 232 4.94 -13.18 -1.66
CA TYR A 232 6.04 -12.63 -0.86
C TYR A 232 7.36 -13.33 -1.20
N LEU A 233 8.47 -12.59 -1.18
CA LEU A 233 9.81 -13.09 -1.53
C LEU A 233 10.72 -13.38 -0.33
N GLY A 234 10.25 -13.18 0.90
CA GLY A 234 11.06 -13.44 2.09
C GLY A 234 10.91 -14.87 2.62
N ASN A 235 11.61 -15.16 3.72
CA ASN A 235 11.62 -16.48 4.34
C ASN A 235 10.31 -16.80 5.08
N GLY A 236 9.98 -18.09 5.18
CA GLY A 236 8.83 -18.59 5.94
C GLY A 236 7.64 -18.99 5.07
N PHE A 237 6.46 -19.04 5.67
CA PHE A 237 5.16 -19.13 4.98
C PHE A 237 5.07 -20.20 3.88
N GLY A 238 5.46 -21.43 4.21
CA GLY A 238 5.30 -22.56 3.28
C GLY A 238 6.28 -22.56 2.09
N GLY A 239 7.26 -21.66 2.04
CA GLY A 239 8.18 -21.57 0.92
C GLY A 239 7.63 -20.79 -0.28
N ILE A 240 6.56 -20.01 -0.07
CA ILE A 240 5.90 -19.16 -1.08
C ILE A 240 6.88 -18.31 -1.91
N ALA A 241 8.03 -17.92 -1.36
CA ALA A 241 9.07 -17.20 -2.07
C ALA A 241 9.52 -17.89 -3.36
N SER A 242 9.57 -19.22 -3.40
CA SER A 242 9.93 -19.96 -4.61
C SER A 242 8.88 -19.81 -5.72
N GLU A 243 7.61 -19.79 -5.34
CA GLU A 243 6.47 -19.65 -6.25
C GLU A 243 6.35 -18.19 -6.72
N ALA A 244 6.37 -17.23 -5.79
CA ALA A 244 6.32 -15.80 -6.10
C ALA A 244 7.52 -15.34 -6.96
N GLN A 245 8.72 -15.86 -6.72
CA GLN A 245 9.90 -15.56 -7.53
C GLN A 245 9.71 -15.94 -9.01
N SER A 246 8.95 -17.02 -9.28
CA SER A 246 8.66 -17.44 -10.65
C SER A 246 7.84 -16.42 -11.45
N LEU A 247 7.15 -15.50 -10.76
CA LEU A 247 6.36 -14.42 -11.38
C LEU A 247 7.19 -13.20 -11.79
N ILE A 248 8.44 -13.04 -11.33
CA ILE A 248 9.23 -11.82 -11.57
C ILE A 248 9.36 -11.50 -13.06
N GLU A 249 9.81 -12.45 -13.86
CA GLU A 249 9.98 -12.25 -15.31
C GLU A 249 8.63 -12.11 -16.03
N PRO A 250 7.64 -13.01 -15.82
CA PRO A 250 6.31 -12.86 -16.42
C PRO A 250 5.62 -11.51 -16.12
N VAL A 251 5.66 -11.04 -14.87
CA VAL A 251 5.09 -9.75 -14.46
C VAL A 251 5.87 -8.59 -15.06
N THR A 252 7.20 -8.72 -15.20
CA THR A 252 8.01 -7.72 -15.89
C THR A 252 7.58 -7.60 -17.36
N GLU A 253 7.44 -8.72 -18.09
CA GLU A 253 6.99 -8.71 -19.49
C GLU A 253 5.57 -8.15 -19.62
N TYR A 254 4.65 -8.58 -18.75
CA TYR A 254 3.29 -8.06 -18.71
C TYR A 254 3.29 -6.53 -18.52
N SER A 255 4.07 -6.02 -17.58
CA SER A 255 4.15 -4.59 -17.26
C SER A 255 4.77 -3.76 -18.39
N LEU A 256 5.68 -4.34 -19.17
CA LEU A 256 6.27 -3.69 -20.35
C LEU A 256 5.30 -3.65 -21.55
N GLY A 257 4.41 -4.64 -21.64
CA GLY A 257 3.49 -4.82 -22.77
C GLY A 257 2.09 -4.25 -22.57
N THR A 258 1.70 -3.92 -21.33
CA THR A 258 0.31 -3.58 -20.99
C THR A 258 0.17 -2.16 -20.49
N TYR A 259 -0.78 -1.43 -21.07
CA TYR A 259 -1.02 -0.01 -20.76
C TYR A 259 -2.51 0.25 -20.64
N PHE A 260 -2.87 1.06 -19.66
CA PHE A 260 -4.24 1.49 -19.42
C PHE A 260 -4.37 2.99 -19.67
N ALA A 261 -5.50 3.39 -20.27
CA ALA A 261 -5.80 4.81 -20.43
C ALA A 261 -6.23 5.40 -19.09
N ILE A 262 -5.48 6.37 -18.59
CA ILE A 262 -5.88 7.17 -17.43
C ILE A 262 -6.83 8.27 -17.93
N PRO A 263 -8.05 8.42 -17.36
CA PRO A 263 -8.95 9.49 -17.76
C PRO A 263 -8.28 10.87 -17.62
N ILE A 264 -8.19 11.63 -18.72
CA ILE A 264 -7.56 12.97 -18.76
C ILE A 264 -8.43 14.05 -18.07
N SER A 265 -9.57 13.68 -17.49
CA SER A 265 -10.62 14.64 -17.15
C SER A 265 -10.60 15.12 -15.70
N THR A 266 -11.18 16.30 -15.48
CA THR A 266 -11.57 16.83 -14.16
C THR A 266 -12.59 15.96 -13.41
N ASN A 267 -13.13 14.91 -14.03
CA ASN A 267 -14.05 13.96 -13.40
C ASN A 267 -13.25 12.80 -12.79
N ARG A 268 -13.48 12.55 -11.49
CA ARG A 268 -12.91 11.42 -10.75
C ARG A 268 -13.26 10.10 -11.44
N ALA A 269 -12.35 9.12 -11.42
CA ALA A 269 -12.63 7.77 -11.90
C ALA A 269 -13.82 7.16 -11.13
N SER A 270 -14.69 6.44 -11.85
CA SER A 270 -15.90 5.80 -11.31
C SER A 270 -15.53 4.78 -10.23
N ILE A 271 -16.08 4.94 -9.02
CA ILE A 271 -15.89 4.01 -7.90
C ILE A 271 -16.91 2.85 -7.89
N ASN A 272 -17.69 2.67 -8.95
CA ASN A 272 -18.66 1.59 -9.04
C ASN A 272 -17.94 0.23 -9.14
N PRO A 273 -18.02 -0.66 -8.13
CA PRO A 273 -17.32 -1.94 -8.16
C PRO A 273 -17.84 -2.87 -9.26
N GLU A 274 -19.09 -2.73 -9.70
CA GLU A 274 -19.64 -3.57 -10.79
C GLU A 274 -18.90 -3.39 -12.13
N GLN A 275 -18.09 -2.34 -12.27
CA GLN A 275 -17.24 -2.14 -13.45
C GLN A 275 -16.15 -3.21 -13.60
N TYR A 276 -15.68 -3.78 -12.49
CA TYR A 276 -14.56 -4.74 -12.47
C TYR A 276 -14.96 -6.07 -11.85
N ARG A 277 -16.27 -6.35 -11.75
CA ARG A 277 -16.74 -7.65 -11.28
C ARG A 277 -16.26 -8.73 -12.29
N PRO A 278 -15.50 -9.74 -11.86
CA PRO A 278 -15.01 -10.79 -12.74
C PRO A 278 -16.12 -11.65 -13.36
#